data_AF-A0A966TTF1-F1
#
_entry.id   AF-A0A966TTF1-F1
#
_cell.length_a   1.000
_cell.length_b   1.000
_cell.length_c   1.000
_cell.angle_alpha   90.00
_cell.angle_beta   90.00
_cell.angle_gamma   90.00
#
_symmetry.space_group_name_H-M   'P 1'
#
loop_
_entity.id
_entity.type
_entity.pdbx_description
1 polymer ?
#
loop_
_entity_poly.entity_id
_entity_poly.type
_entity_poly.pdbx_seq_one_letter_code
_entity_poly.pdbx_strand_id
1 'polypeptide(L)'
;MTDYLAQWVELTTRAPKRALGALLLLTLLLGWVGISNFRVNSNLSDLIAQNAPWRADFDHFEEQFPDLVRNAVVVVSGESLKRVEIATEAVLAYLRGRPELFRAVVAPGSEPFFRDHALLYMDEAALDDMTDRLAEAQPWLTAVAEDPSLRGIFRLVGGWGRARGTGCL
;
A
#
# COMPACT_ATOMS: atom_id res chain seq x y z
N MET A 1 42.50 -9.61 -47.17
CA MET A 1 41.76 -8.78 -46.18
C MET A 1 41.78 -7.30 -46.58
N THR A 2 42.92 -6.77 -47.01
CA THR A 2 43.07 -5.42 -47.57
C THR A 2 42.22 -5.17 -48.82
N ASP A 3 42.12 -6.16 -49.70
CA ASP A 3 41.39 -6.02 -50.97
C ASP A 3 39.87 -5.88 -50.78
N TYR A 4 39.33 -6.53 -49.74
CA TYR A 4 37.91 -6.41 -49.37
C TYR A 4 37.56 -5.03 -48.82
N LEU A 5 38.46 -4.42 -48.03
CA LEU A 5 38.28 -3.06 -47.52
C LEU A 5 38.39 -2.04 -48.65
N ALA A 6 39.37 -2.22 -49.56
CA ALA A 6 39.54 -1.35 -50.73
C ALA A 6 38.32 -1.37 -51.65
N GLN A 7 37.78 -2.56 -51.96
CA GLN A 7 36.56 -2.70 -52.74
C GLN A 7 35.35 -2.06 -52.06
N TRP A 8 35.21 -2.18 -50.73
CA TRP A 8 34.13 -1.54 -49.96
C TRP A 8 34.19 -0.01 -50.04
N VAL A 9 35.38 0.57 -49.93
CA VAL A 9 35.60 2.02 -50.03
C VAL A 9 35.33 2.51 -51.45
N GLU A 10 35.75 1.77 -52.48
CA GLU A 10 35.48 2.12 -53.87
C GLU A 10 33.97 2.06 -54.20
N LEU A 11 33.25 1.06 -53.67
CA LEU A 11 31.79 0.94 -53.81
C LEU A 11 31.05 2.08 -53.13
N THR A 12 31.53 2.52 -51.97
CA THR A 12 30.96 3.63 -51.19
C THR A 12 31.22 4.99 -51.86
N THR A 13 32.40 5.18 -52.44
CA THR A 13 32.80 6.43 -53.11
C THR A 13 32.26 6.58 -54.53
N ARG A 14 31.93 5.48 -55.23
CA ARG A 14 31.33 5.52 -56.58
C ARG A 14 29.93 6.11 -56.63
N ALA A 15 29.16 6.03 -55.56
CA ALA A 15 27.78 6.54 -55.52
C ALA A 15 27.42 7.11 -54.14
N PRO A 16 28.00 8.25 -53.73
CA PRO A 16 27.86 8.77 -52.36
C PRO A 16 26.40 9.08 -51.99
N LYS A 17 25.59 9.55 -52.95
CA LYS A 17 24.15 9.81 -52.73
C LYS A 17 23.36 8.53 -52.42
N ARG A 18 23.72 7.40 -53.04
CA ARG A 18 23.06 6.10 -52.79
C ARG A 18 23.49 5.53 -51.44
N ALA A 19 24.77 5.62 -51.12
CA ALA A 19 25.28 5.23 -49.80
C ALA A 19 24.61 6.04 -48.69
N LEU A 20 24.50 7.37 -48.85
CA LEU A 20 23.82 8.25 -47.91
C LEU A 20 22.32 7.90 -47.77
N GLY A 21 21.62 7.67 -48.89
CA GLY A 21 20.21 7.27 -48.89
C GLY A 21 19.98 5.92 -48.21
N ALA A 22 20.84 4.94 -48.46
CA ALA A 22 20.77 3.63 -47.80
C ALA A 22 21.04 3.72 -46.29
N LEU A 23 22.03 4.52 -45.88
CA LEU A 23 22.32 4.74 -44.47
C LEU A 23 21.17 5.45 -43.76
N LEU A 24 20.57 6.46 -44.41
CA LEU A 24 19.42 7.19 -43.87
C LEU A 24 18.19 6.29 -43.75
N LEU A 25 17.92 5.47 -44.76
CA LEU A 25 16.83 4.48 -44.72
C LEU A 25 17.07 3.41 -43.64
N LEU A 26 18.29 2.91 -43.50
CA LEU A 26 18.67 1.99 -42.43
C LEU A 26 18.51 2.62 -41.04
N THR A 27 18.92 3.88 -40.89
CA THR A 27 18.77 4.64 -39.64
C THR A 27 17.30 4.82 -39.30
N LEU A 28 16.46 5.16 -40.28
CA LEU A 28 15.01 5.28 -40.10
C LEU A 28 14.37 3.93 -39.73
N LEU A 29 14.76 2.83 -40.39
CA LEU A 29 14.27 1.50 -40.07
C LEU A 29 14.68 1.07 -38.65
N LEU A 30 15.96 1.23 -38.28
CA LEU A 30 16.45 0.90 -36.95
C LEU A 30 15.83 1.81 -35.87
N GLY A 31 15.62 3.09 -36.18
CA GLY A 31 14.91 4.02 -35.30
C GLY A 31 13.45 3.61 -35.12
N TRP A 32 12.78 3.19 -36.19
CA TRP A 32 11.41 2.67 -36.13
C TRP A 32 11.32 1.37 -35.33
N VAL A 33 12.25 0.43 -35.54
CA VAL A 33 12.38 -0.79 -34.72
C VAL A 33 12.66 -0.45 -33.26
N GLY A 34 13.54 0.51 -33.01
CA GLY A 34 13.86 1.00 -31.68
C GLY A 34 12.63 1.52 -30.97
N ILE A 35 11.88 2.44 -31.59
CA ILE A 35 10.68 3.04 -31.00
C ILE A 35 9.56 1.99 -30.82
N SER A 36 9.38 1.09 -31.78
CA SER A 36 8.32 0.07 -31.72
C SER A 36 8.60 -1.06 -30.73
N ASN A 37 9.86 -1.37 -30.45
CA ASN A 37 10.26 -2.47 -29.56
C ASN A 37 10.89 -2.00 -28.25
N PHE A 38 10.97 -0.69 -27.99
CA PHE A 38 11.52 -0.19 -26.74
C PHE A 38 10.62 -0.62 -25.57
N ARG A 39 11.14 -1.52 -24.73
CA ARG A 39 10.47 -2.01 -23.52
C ARG A 39 11.42 -1.79 -22.34
N VAL A 40 10.96 -1.08 -21.32
CA VAL A 40 11.67 -0.93 -20.06
C VAL A 40 11.19 -2.02 -19.12
N ASN A 41 12.10 -2.82 -18.57
CA ASN A 41 11.79 -3.83 -17.56
C ASN A 41 12.28 -3.34 -16.19
N SER A 42 11.35 -3.19 -15.24
CA SER A 42 11.65 -2.81 -13.85
C SER A 42 11.62 -4.00 -12.89
N ASN A 43 11.46 -5.23 -13.41
CA ASN A 43 11.52 -6.44 -12.60
C ASN A 43 12.97 -6.75 -12.22
N LEU A 44 13.29 -6.56 -10.94
CA LEU A 44 14.61 -6.87 -10.40
C LEU A 44 14.96 -8.37 -10.51
N SER A 45 13.95 -9.24 -10.53
CA SER A 45 14.16 -10.70 -10.64
C SER A 45 14.76 -11.10 -11.99
N ASP A 46 14.58 -10.28 -13.03
CA ASP A 46 15.13 -10.55 -14.37
C ASP A 46 16.58 -10.05 -14.51
N LEU A 47 17.08 -9.26 -13.55
CA LEU A 47 18.47 -8.77 -13.55
C LEU A 47 19.48 -9.87 -13.20
N ILE A 48 19.06 -10.88 -12.43
CA ILE A 48 19.91 -11.97 -11.95
C ILE A 48 19.19 -13.27 -12.26
N ALA A 49 19.82 -14.17 -13.03
CA ALA A 49 19.25 -15.49 -13.28
C ALA A 49 19.14 -16.27 -11.96
N GLN A 50 17.91 -16.50 -11.50
CA GLN A 50 17.62 -17.26 -10.29
C GLN A 50 17.22 -18.69 -10.65
N ASN A 51 18.21 -19.55 -10.90
CA ASN A 51 18.02 -20.96 -11.29
C ASN A 51 18.01 -21.93 -10.09
N ALA A 52 17.56 -21.46 -8.93
CA ALA A 52 17.56 -22.24 -7.70
C ALA A 52 16.19 -22.90 -7.45
N PRO A 53 16.13 -24.05 -6.75
CA PRO A 53 14.88 -24.77 -6.49
C PRO A 53 13.78 -23.92 -5.85
N TRP A 54 14.15 -23.02 -4.92
CA TRP A 54 13.21 -22.12 -4.25
C TRP A 54 12.46 -21.20 -5.23
N ARG A 55 13.03 -20.90 -6.40
CA ARG A 55 12.38 -20.06 -7.41
C ARG A 55 11.18 -20.77 -8.01
N ALA A 56 11.29 -22.07 -8.28
CA ALA A 56 10.18 -22.89 -8.77
C ALA A 56 9.07 -23.01 -7.73
N ASP A 57 9.43 -23.16 -6.45
CA ASP A 57 8.46 -23.17 -5.35
C ASP A 57 7.72 -21.81 -5.23
N PHE A 58 8.45 -20.70 -5.40
CA PHE A 58 7.85 -19.36 -5.40
C PHE A 58 6.95 -19.13 -6.62
N ASP A 59 7.35 -19.56 -7.82
CA ASP A 59 6.50 -19.47 -9.02
C ASP A 59 5.20 -20.24 -8.83
N HIS A 60 5.28 -21.47 -8.31
CA HIS A 60 4.10 -22.25 -7.97
C HIS A 60 3.23 -21.55 -6.92
N PHE A 61 3.84 -20.98 -5.87
CA PHE A 61 3.11 -20.20 -4.87
C PHE A 61 2.42 -18.97 -5.47
N GLU A 62 3.08 -18.19 -6.32
CA GLU A 62 2.52 -17.02 -6.98
C GLU A 62 1.35 -17.39 -7.90
N GLU A 63 1.44 -18.51 -8.62
CA GLU A 63 0.37 -19.02 -9.46
C GLU A 63 -0.88 -19.43 -8.67
N GLN A 64 -0.69 -20.06 -7.50
CA GLN A 64 -1.80 -20.50 -6.63
C GLN A 64 -2.38 -19.34 -5.80
N PHE A 65 -1.55 -18.35 -5.44
CA PHE A 65 -1.93 -17.24 -4.57
C PHE A 65 -1.56 -15.86 -5.17
N PRO A 66 -2.07 -15.53 -6.37
CA PRO A 66 -1.68 -14.31 -7.07
C PRO A 66 -2.02 -13.05 -6.28
N ASP A 67 -3.12 -13.05 -5.52
CA ASP A 67 -3.57 -11.91 -4.72
C ASP A 67 -2.65 -11.62 -3.50
N LEU A 68 -1.82 -12.58 -3.07
CA LEU A 68 -0.86 -12.39 -1.98
C LEU A 68 0.47 -11.77 -2.44
N VAL A 69 0.83 -12.00 -3.71
CA VAL A 69 2.11 -11.53 -4.27
C VAL A 69 1.91 -10.26 -5.10
N ARG A 70 0.85 -10.19 -5.90
CA ARG A 70 0.56 -9.08 -6.82
C ARG A 70 -0.36 -8.05 -6.18
N ASN A 71 -0.02 -7.63 -4.96
CA ASN A 71 -0.77 -6.60 -4.24
C ASN A 71 0.08 -5.34 -4.01
N ALA A 72 -0.60 -4.28 -3.62
CA ALA A 72 0.02 -3.03 -3.21
C ALA A 72 -0.35 -2.76 -1.76
N VAL A 73 0.64 -2.39 -0.95
CA VAL A 73 0.45 -2.03 0.45
C VAL A 73 0.53 -0.51 0.57
N VAL A 74 -0.52 0.09 1.14
CA VAL A 74 -0.58 1.52 1.43
C VAL A 74 -0.54 1.70 2.94
N VAL A 75 0.42 2.48 3.43
CA VAL A 75 0.56 2.78 4.85
C VAL A 75 0.01 4.17 5.12
N VAL A 76 -1.03 4.25 5.96
CA VAL A 76 -1.60 5.51 6.43
C VAL A 76 -1.01 5.82 7.81
N SER A 77 -0.34 6.95 7.95
CA SER A 77 0.27 7.40 9.21
C SER A 77 -0.24 8.78 9.62
N GLY A 78 -0.22 9.05 10.91
CA GLY A 78 -0.70 10.32 11.46
C GLY A 78 -0.42 10.42 12.96
N GLU A 79 -0.59 11.63 13.50
CA GLU A 79 -0.28 11.94 14.91
C GLU A 79 -1.25 11.32 15.92
N SER A 80 -2.46 10.95 15.48
CA SER A 80 -3.49 10.37 16.34
C SER A 80 -4.15 9.19 15.66
N LEU A 81 -4.44 8.15 16.45
CA LEU A 81 -5.11 6.93 15.99
C LEU A 81 -6.45 7.26 15.32
N LYS A 82 -7.24 8.16 15.94
CA LYS A 82 -8.55 8.52 15.41
C LYS A 82 -8.48 9.18 14.03
N ARG A 83 -7.46 10.01 13.79
CA ARG A 83 -7.25 10.63 12.47
C ARG A 83 -6.85 9.60 11.43
N VAL A 84 -5.99 8.65 11.80
CA VAL A 84 -5.57 7.54 10.93
C VAL A 84 -6.76 6.67 10.55
N GLU A 85 -7.64 6.32 11.51
CA GLU A 85 -8.88 5.58 11.24
C GLU A 85 -9.76 6.30 10.22
N ILE A 86 -10.08 7.59 10.44
CA ILE A 86 -10.93 8.38 9.55
C ILE A 86 -10.33 8.45 8.14
N ALA A 87 -9.02 8.69 8.04
CA ALA A 87 -8.32 8.74 6.77
C ALA A 87 -8.34 7.38 6.06
N THR A 88 -8.12 6.29 6.81
CA THR A 88 -8.16 4.92 6.27
C THR A 88 -9.55 4.56 5.75
N GLU A 89 -10.61 4.88 6.49
CA GLU A 89 -12.00 4.68 6.06
C GLU A 89 -12.31 5.47 4.78
N ALA A 90 -11.85 6.72 4.67
CA ALA A 90 -12.03 7.53 3.48
C ALA A 90 -11.30 6.96 2.25
N VAL A 91 -10.05 6.49 2.43
CA VAL A 91 -9.28 5.83 1.36
C VAL A 91 -9.94 4.53 0.93
N LEU A 92 -10.38 3.70 1.88
CA LEU A 92 -11.10 2.46 1.59
C LEU A 92 -12.35 2.72 0.78
N ALA A 93 -13.18 3.68 1.18
CA ALA A 93 -14.39 4.05 0.47
C ALA A 93 -14.09 4.52 -0.97
N TYR A 94 -13.05 5.34 -1.14
CA TYR A 94 -12.61 5.82 -2.45
C TYR A 94 -12.14 4.68 -3.37
N LEU A 95 -11.34 3.75 -2.86
CA LEU A 95 -10.81 2.64 -3.66
C LEU A 95 -11.86 1.57 -3.96
N ARG A 96 -12.72 1.23 -2.98
CA ARG A 96 -13.84 0.29 -3.18
C ARG A 96 -14.88 0.81 -4.17
N GLY A 97 -14.99 2.13 -4.34
CA GLY A 97 -15.83 2.75 -5.36
C GLY A 97 -15.34 2.59 -6.81
N ARG A 98 -14.18 1.94 -7.03
CA ARG A 98 -13.59 1.71 -8.37
C ARG A 98 -13.27 0.23 -8.62
N PRO A 99 -14.28 -0.65 -8.62
CA PRO A 99 -14.09 -2.09 -8.80
C PRO A 99 -13.48 -2.45 -10.17
N GLU A 100 -13.55 -1.55 -11.15
CA GLU A 100 -12.91 -1.69 -12.46
C GLU A 100 -11.38 -1.58 -12.41
N LEU A 101 -10.83 -0.90 -11.39
CA LEU A 101 -9.39 -0.76 -11.19
C LEU A 101 -8.86 -1.70 -10.10
N PHE A 102 -9.67 -1.97 -9.07
CA PHE A 102 -9.25 -2.74 -7.91
C PHE A 102 -10.18 -3.92 -7.66
N ARG A 103 -9.64 -5.14 -7.73
CA ARG A 103 -10.40 -6.37 -7.47
C ARG A 103 -10.83 -6.49 -6.01
N ALA A 104 -9.92 -6.17 -5.09
CA ALA A 104 -10.14 -6.28 -3.65
C ALA A 104 -9.37 -5.18 -2.92
N VAL A 105 -10.02 -4.58 -1.92
CA VAL A 105 -9.40 -3.54 -1.07
C VAL A 105 -9.78 -3.85 0.38
N VAL A 106 -8.76 -4.15 1.17
CA VAL A 106 -8.89 -4.60 2.57
C VAL A 106 -7.96 -3.77 3.44
N ALA A 107 -8.45 -3.36 4.61
CA ALA A 107 -7.63 -2.78 5.67
C ALA A 107 -7.87 -3.58 6.95
N PRO A 108 -6.92 -4.44 7.37
CA PRO A 108 -7.11 -5.34 8.50
C PRO A 108 -7.56 -4.63 9.80
N GLY A 109 -7.00 -3.44 10.07
CA GLY A 109 -7.34 -2.66 11.27
C GLY A 109 -8.68 -1.94 11.23
N SER A 110 -9.33 -1.84 10.06
CA SER A 110 -10.62 -1.17 9.89
C SER A 110 -11.75 -2.14 9.52
N GLU A 111 -11.49 -3.45 9.51
CA GLU A 111 -12.49 -4.46 9.22
C GLU A 111 -13.51 -4.57 10.37
N PRO A 112 -14.83 -4.52 10.09
CA PRO A 112 -15.87 -4.59 11.11
C PRO A 112 -15.76 -5.83 12.00
N PHE A 113 -15.38 -6.96 11.41
CA PHE A 113 -15.20 -8.21 12.14
C PHE A 113 -14.24 -8.06 13.33
N PHE A 114 -13.08 -7.44 13.13
CA PHE A 114 -12.12 -7.23 14.21
C PHE A 114 -12.57 -6.16 15.19
N ARG A 115 -13.32 -5.14 14.74
CA ARG A 115 -13.87 -4.11 15.64
C ARG A 115 -14.88 -4.70 16.62
N ASP A 116 -15.73 -5.59 16.15
CA ASP A 116 -16.80 -6.20 16.97
C ASP A 116 -16.27 -7.32 17.85
N HIS A 117 -15.17 -7.97 17.46
CA HIS A 117 -14.61 -9.14 18.15
C HIS A 117 -13.23 -8.89 18.76
N ALA A 118 -12.79 -7.63 18.90
CA ALA A 118 -11.45 -7.28 19.37
C ALA A 118 -11.09 -7.96 20.71
N LEU A 119 -12.05 -8.05 21.62
CA LEU A 119 -11.86 -8.63 22.95
C LEU A 119 -11.56 -10.15 22.90
N LEU A 120 -12.01 -10.86 21.86
CA LEU A 120 -11.73 -12.29 21.69
C LEU A 120 -10.26 -12.59 21.37
N TYR A 121 -9.49 -11.56 21.01
CA TYR A 121 -8.06 -11.66 20.73
C TYR A 121 -7.19 -11.27 21.93
N MET A 122 -7.79 -10.91 23.06
CA MET A 122 -7.08 -10.60 24.29
C MET A 122 -6.81 -11.86 25.11
N ASP A 123 -5.72 -11.85 25.87
CA ASP A 123 -5.46 -12.85 26.90
C ASP A 123 -6.49 -12.75 28.02
N GLU A 124 -6.80 -13.87 28.67
CA GLU A 124 -7.83 -13.94 29.73
C GLU A 124 -7.54 -12.97 30.88
N ALA A 125 -6.28 -12.83 31.31
CA ALA A 125 -5.93 -11.89 32.37
C ALA A 125 -6.08 -10.43 31.95
N ALA A 126 -5.81 -10.12 30.68
CA ALA A 126 -5.99 -8.78 30.14
C ALA A 126 -7.48 -8.43 29.94
N LEU A 127 -8.31 -9.41 29.61
CA LEU A 127 -9.75 -9.26 29.50
C LEU A 127 -10.39 -8.98 30.86
N ASP A 128 -9.93 -9.66 31.92
CA ASP A 128 -10.39 -9.46 33.29
C ASP A 128 -10.07 -8.03 33.77
N ASP A 129 -8.80 -7.59 33.66
CA ASP A 129 -8.38 -6.21 33.99
C ASP A 129 -9.14 -5.15 33.18
N MET A 130 -9.37 -5.39 31.88
CA MET A 130 -10.16 -4.47 31.05
C MET A 130 -11.62 -4.38 31.53
N THR A 131 -12.22 -5.50 31.90
CA THR A 131 -13.61 -5.56 32.39
C THR A 131 -13.75 -4.82 33.71
N ASP A 132 -12.80 -5.03 34.63
CA ASP A 132 -12.75 -4.32 35.92
C ASP A 132 -12.62 -2.80 35.74
N ARG A 133 -11.72 -2.36 34.85
CA ARG A 133 -11.56 -0.92 34.53
C ARG A 133 -12.80 -0.31 33.90
N LEU A 134 -13.46 -1.05 33.01
CA LEU A 134 -14.73 -0.61 32.43
C LEU A 134 -15.82 -0.49 33.50
N ALA A 135 -15.88 -1.43 34.44
CA ALA A 135 -16.82 -1.40 35.56
C ALA A 135 -16.57 -0.18 36.48
N GLU A 136 -15.31 0.09 36.83
CA GLU A 136 -14.94 1.28 37.62
C GLU A 136 -15.28 2.59 36.90
N ALA A 137 -15.13 2.62 35.58
CA ALA A 137 -15.42 3.79 34.75
C ALA A 137 -16.91 3.97 34.40
N GLN A 138 -17.80 3.01 34.68
CA GLN A 138 -19.23 3.07 34.31
C GLN A 138 -19.93 4.39 34.68
N PRO A 139 -19.75 4.98 35.88
CA PRO A 139 -20.41 6.24 36.22
C PRO A 139 -20.01 7.39 35.29
N TRP A 140 -18.74 7.42 34.87
CA TRP A 140 -18.22 8.42 33.94
C TRP A 140 -18.71 8.18 32.51
N LEU A 141 -18.71 6.92 32.07
CA LEU A 141 -19.17 6.54 30.74
C LEU A 141 -20.66 6.86 30.54
N THR A 142 -21.50 6.56 31.54
CA THR A 142 -22.93 6.90 31.51
C THR A 142 -23.15 8.40 31.37
N ALA A 143 -22.42 9.21 32.15
CA ALA A 143 -22.62 10.64 32.12
C ALA A 143 -22.09 11.31 30.82
N VAL A 144 -21.05 10.76 30.20
CA VAL A 144 -20.59 11.17 28.86
C VAL A 144 -21.56 10.72 27.77
N ALA A 145 -22.17 9.54 27.92
CA ALA A 145 -23.18 9.06 26.98
C ALA A 145 -24.46 9.91 27.00
N GLU A 146 -24.85 10.40 28.18
CA GLU A 146 -26.00 11.31 28.34
C GLU A 146 -25.73 12.72 27.79
N ASP A 147 -24.54 13.28 28.02
CA ASP A 147 -24.15 14.60 27.51
C ASP A 147 -22.70 14.60 26.99
N PRO A 148 -22.47 14.26 25.71
CA PRO A 148 -21.12 14.22 25.12
C PRO A 148 -20.52 15.60 24.84
N SER A 149 -21.08 16.68 25.41
CA SER A 149 -20.54 18.03 25.24
C SER A 149 -19.42 18.35 26.24
N LEU A 150 -18.54 19.29 25.86
CA LEU A 150 -17.54 19.86 26.77
C LEU A 150 -18.19 20.39 28.06
N ARG A 151 -19.42 20.93 27.97
CA ARG A 151 -20.16 21.43 29.13
C ARG A 151 -20.56 20.29 30.07
N GLY A 152 -21.08 19.18 29.55
CA GLY A 152 -21.42 17.99 30.33
C GLY A 152 -20.21 17.42 31.07
N ILE A 153 -19.07 17.31 30.37
CA ILE A 153 -17.80 16.85 30.93
C ILE A 153 -17.29 17.79 32.03
N PHE A 154 -17.31 19.11 31.83
CA PHE A 154 -16.90 20.07 32.87
C PHE A 154 -17.85 20.04 34.08
N ARG A 155 -19.13 19.72 33.90
CA ARG A 155 -20.09 19.58 34.99
C ARG A 155 -19.79 18.36 35.86
N LEU A 156 -19.34 17.26 35.26
CA LEU A 156 -18.88 16.06 35.97
C LEU A 156 -17.63 16.33 36.81
N VAL A 157 -16.61 16.96 36.21
CA VAL A 157 -15.36 17.32 36.92
C VAL A 157 -15.64 18.29 38.08
N GLY A 158 -16.51 19.30 37.86
CA GLY A 158 -16.90 20.24 38.90
C GLY A 158 -17.80 19.64 39.99
N GLY A 159 -18.60 18.62 39.68
CA GLY A 159 -19.39 17.87 40.65
C GLY A 159 -18.53 16.98 41.55
N TRP A 160 -17.53 16.31 40.97
CA TRP A 160 -16.64 15.41 41.68
C TRP A 160 -15.67 16.15 42.63
N GLY A 161 -15.18 17.33 42.22
CA GLY A 161 -14.39 18.21 43.09
C GLY A 161 -15.14 18.66 44.34
N ARG A 162 -16.48 18.76 44.30
CA ARG A 162 -17.31 19.07 45.48
C ARG A 162 -17.57 17.84 46.37
N ALA A 163 -17.66 16.64 45.79
CA ALA A 163 -17.88 15.41 46.54
C ALA A 163 -16.65 14.99 47.38
N ARG A 164 -15.43 15.30 46.92
CA ARG A 164 -14.20 15.10 47.73
C ARG A 164 -13.93 16.19 48.78
N GLY A 165 -14.63 17.32 48.70
CA GLY A 165 -14.52 18.43 49.66
C GLY A 165 -15.44 18.31 50.89
N THR A 166 -16.27 17.27 50.97
CA THR A 166 -17.19 17.01 52.11
C THR A 166 -16.81 15.78 52.94
N GLY A 167 -15.62 15.23 52.73
CA GLY A 167 -14.99 14.26 53.64
C GLY A 167 -14.28 14.97 54.80
N CYS A 168 -15.03 15.57 55.70
CA CYS A 168 -14.54 15.94 57.03
C CYS A 168 -15.73 15.89 58.01
N LEU A 169 -15.84 14.77 58.71
CA LEU A 169 -16.10 14.61 60.15
C LEU A 169 -16.11 13.11 60.49
#